data_AF-A0A494XHY8-F1
#
_entry.id   AF-A0A494XHY8-F1
#
_cell.length_a   1.000
_cell.length_b   1.000
_cell.length_c   1.000
_cell.angle_alpha   90.00
_cell.angle_beta   90.00
_cell.angle_gamma   90.00
#
_symmetry.space_group_name_H-M   'P 1'
#
loop_
_entity.id
_entity.type
_entity.pdbx_description
1 polymer ?
#
loop_
_entity_poly.entity_id
_entity_poly.type
_entity_poly.pdbx_seq_one_letter_code
_entity_poly.pdbx_strand_id
1 'polypeptide(L)'
;MGPIVHLSEVEGLLEGCERLYESLSGAAKLQCMEPNLAATLTASTGGRIDVEIHITPDHMAEAHEFKGSIDQTFLPAIILQCRELLAEYPVRSPGHNND
;
A
#
# COMPACT_ATOMS: atom_id res chain seq x y z
N MET A 1 1.03 -12.53 17.61
CA MET A 1 1.88 -11.86 16.60
C MET A 1 0.96 -10.95 15.81
N GLY A 2 1.27 -9.66 15.72
CA GLY A 2 0.46 -8.71 14.94
C GLY A 2 0.77 -8.78 13.45
N PRO A 3 0.06 -8.01 12.60
CA PRO A 3 0.30 -8.00 11.16
C PRO A 3 1.71 -7.53 10.84
N ILE A 4 2.35 -8.18 9.87
CA ILE A 4 3.71 -7.88 9.40
C ILE A 4 3.61 -7.44 7.95
N VAL A 5 4.15 -6.26 7.66
CA VAL A 5 4.28 -5.74 6.29
C VAL A 5 5.69 -5.99 5.79
N HIS A 6 5.81 -6.64 4.64
CA HIS A 6 7.09 -6.86 3.97
C HIS A 6 7.49 -5.66 3.11
N LEU A 7 8.80 -5.43 2.98
CA LEU A 7 9.32 -4.30 2.20
C LEU A 7 8.92 -4.35 0.71
N SER A 8 8.82 -5.55 0.14
CA SER A 8 8.32 -5.74 -1.24
C SER A 8 6.85 -5.32 -1.41
N GLU A 9 6.05 -5.39 -0.34
CA GLU A 9 4.65 -4.95 -0.36
C GLU A 9 4.57 -3.43 -0.32
N VAL A 10 5.49 -2.77 0.41
CA VAL A 10 5.64 -1.32 0.40
C VAL A 10 6.12 -0.82 -0.97
N GLU A 11 7.03 -1.55 -1.62
CA GLU A 11 7.47 -1.25 -3.00
C GLU A 11 6.29 -1.30 -3.99
N GLY A 12 5.47 -2.36 -3.94
CA GLY A 12 4.28 -2.45 -4.78
C GLY A 12 3.24 -1.35 -4.49
N LEU A 13 3.08 -0.96 -3.23
CA LEU A 13 2.24 0.17 -2.84
C LEU A 13 2.78 1.49 -3.39
N LEU A 14 4.09 1.73 -3.29
CA LEU A 14 4.75 2.92 -3.83
C LEU A 14 4.51 3.06 -5.33
N GLU A 15 4.79 2.03 -6.11
CA GLU A 15 4.55 2.04 -7.56
C GLU A 15 3.08 2.32 -7.89
N GLY A 16 2.16 1.75 -7.12
CA GLY A 16 0.73 2.02 -7.25
C GLY A 16 0.39 3.49 -6.99
N CYS A 17 0.93 4.07 -5.92
CA CYS A 17 0.69 5.45 -5.54
C CYS A 17 1.29 6.45 -6.55
N GLU A 18 2.46 6.15 -7.10
CA GLU A 18 3.06 6.94 -8.19
C GLU A 18 2.15 6.94 -9.43
N ARG A 19 1.65 5.76 -9.85
CA ARG A 19 0.69 5.67 -10.95
C ARG A 19 -0.61 6.42 -10.67
N LEU A 20 -1.13 6.34 -9.45
CA LEU A 20 -2.31 7.11 -9.04
C LEU A 20 -2.04 8.61 -9.12
N TYR A 21 -0.87 9.07 -8.69
CA TYR A 21 -0.51 10.49 -8.71
C TYR A 21 -0.36 11.02 -10.14
N GLU A 22 0.23 10.24 -11.03
CA GLU A 22 0.45 10.63 -12.43
C GLU A 22 -0.82 10.60 -13.27
N SER A 23 -1.68 9.59 -13.08
CA SER A 23 -2.81 9.32 -13.97
C SER A 23 -4.18 9.63 -13.38
N LEU A 24 -4.27 9.75 -12.05
CA LEU A 24 -5.54 9.82 -11.31
C LEU A 24 -6.51 8.70 -11.72
N SER A 25 -5.97 7.52 -11.97
CA SER A 25 -6.72 6.35 -12.41
C SER A 25 -6.13 5.06 -11.84
N GLY A 26 -6.97 4.03 -11.73
CA GLY A 26 -6.58 2.72 -11.21
C GLY A 26 -6.57 2.64 -9.68
N ALA A 27 -5.73 1.76 -9.15
CA ALA A 27 -5.61 1.51 -7.71
C ALA A 27 -4.17 1.18 -7.30
N ALA A 28 -3.80 1.59 -6.10
CA ALA A 28 -2.62 1.15 -5.38
C ALA A 28 -3.04 0.19 -4.26
N LYS A 29 -2.32 -0.92 -4.09
CA LYS A 29 -2.68 -1.95 -3.11
C LYS A 29 -1.47 -2.31 -2.28
N LEU A 30 -1.67 -2.38 -0.97
CA LEU A 30 -0.80 -3.11 -0.07
C LEU A 30 -1.27 -4.57 -0.09
N GLN A 31 -0.63 -5.37 -0.92
CA GLN A 31 -0.92 -6.80 -1.04
C GLN A 31 -0.11 -7.58 -0.01
N CYS A 32 -0.57 -7.59 1.24
CA CYS A 32 0.12 -8.33 2.28
C CYS A 32 0.03 -9.84 2.09
N MET A 33 1.13 -10.54 2.35
CA MET A 33 1.15 -11.99 2.57
C MET A 33 0.42 -12.36 3.88
N GLU A 34 0.38 -11.43 4.83
CA GLU A 34 -0.41 -11.56 6.05
C GLU A 34 -1.90 -11.34 5.71
N PRO A 35 -2.79 -12.32 6.01
CA PRO A 35 -4.17 -12.34 5.50
C PRO A 35 -5.12 -11.37 6.23
N ASN A 36 -4.67 -10.77 7.32
CA ASN A 36 -5.50 -9.96 8.20
C ASN A 36 -5.30 -8.47 7.94
N LEU A 37 -4.30 -8.06 7.15
CA LEU A 37 -4.04 -6.68 6.77
C LEU A 37 -4.14 -6.50 5.26
N ALA A 38 -4.95 -5.54 4.82
CA ALA A 38 -4.94 -5.07 3.45
C ALA A 38 -5.23 -3.57 3.40
N ALA A 39 -4.65 -2.87 2.44
CA ALA A 39 -5.00 -1.49 2.15
C ALA A 39 -5.14 -1.29 0.64
N THR A 40 -6.19 -0.61 0.21
CA THR A 40 -6.42 -0.23 -1.19
C THR A 40 -6.71 1.25 -1.28
N LEU A 41 -5.99 1.95 -2.17
CA LEU A 41 -6.27 3.31 -2.57
C LEU A 41 -6.76 3.26 -4.02
N THR A 42 -7.94 3.82 -4.29
CA THR A 42 -8.53 3.81 -5.63
C THR A 42 -8.81 5.22 -6.08
N ALA A 43 -8.42 5.55 -7.31
CA ALA A 43 -8.78 6.83 -7.90
C ALA A 43 -10.30 6.96 -8.03
N SER A 44 -10.80 8.11 -7.62
CA SER A 44 -12.22 8.47 -7.67
C SER A 44 -12.38 9.78 -8.44
N THR A 45 -13.63 10.18 -8.66
CA THR A 45 -13.91 11.38 -9.47
C THR A 45 -13.49 12.66 -8.72
N GLY A 46 -13.06 13.68 -9.46
CA GLY A 46 -12.71 14.98 -8.90
C GLY A 46 -11.43 15.03 -8.06
N GLY A 47 -10.45 14.15 -8.35
CA GLY A 47 -9.16 14.13 -7.64
C GLY A 47 -9.22 13.50 -6.24
N ARG A 48 -10.33 12.84 -5.92
CA ARG A 48 -10.47 12.07 -4.68
C ARG A 48 -9.82 10.70 -4.82
N ILE A 49 -9.29 10.20 -3.73
CA ILE A 49 -8.76 8.85 -3.60
C ILE A 49 -9.55 8.15 -2.51
N ASP A 50 -10.29 7.10 -2.87
CA ASP A 50 -11.02 6.29 -1.92
C ASP A 50 -10.07 5.28 -1.27
N VAL A 51 -10.13 5.19 0.05
CA VAL A 51 -9.21 4.40 0.87
C VAL A 51 -10.01 3.33 1.61
N GLU A 52 -9.58 2.09 1.49
CA GLU A 52 -10.15 0.94 2.20
C GLU A 52 -9.01 0.22 2.92
N ILE A 53 -9.15 0.05 4.24
CA ILE A 53 -8.18 -0.66 5.09
C ILE A 53 -8.92 -1.75 5.84
N HIS A 54 -8.43 -2.98 5.71
CA HIS A 54 -8.95 -4.16 6.40
C HIS A 54 -7.92 -4.59 7.43
N ILE A 55 -8.33 -4.75 8.69
CA ILE A 55 -7.49 -5.23 9.80
C ILE A 55 -8.27 -6.33 10.54
N THR A 56 -8.48 -7.45 9.87
CA THR A 56 -9.41 -8.50 10.31
C THR A 56 -8.64 -9.73 10.78
N PRO A 57 -8.36 -9.88 12.09
CA PRO A 57 -7.57 -11.00 12.62
C PRO A 57 -8.27 -12.37 12.53
N ASP A 58 -9.61 -12.39 12.45
CA ASP A 58 -10.42 -13.58 12.20
C ASP A 58 -11.66 -13.21 11.37
N HIS A 59 -11.60 -13.49 10.07
CA HIS A 59 -12.70 -13.18 9.12
C HIS A 59 -13.99 -13.95 9.40
N MET A 60 -14.00 -14.96 10.26
CA MET A 60 -15.20 -15.70 10.66
C MET A 60 -15.91 -15.10 11.88
N ALA A 61 -15.18 -14.40 12.74
CA ALA A 61 -15.70 -13.90 14.01
C ALA A 61 -15.94 -12.38 14.02
N GLU A 62 -15.05 -11.61 13.38
CA GLU A 62 -15.06 -10.15 13.45
C GLU A 62 -14.62 -9.54 12.12
N ALA A 63 -15.00 -8.30 11.85
CA ALA A 63 -14.52 -7.54 10.69
C ALA A 63 -14.18 -6.13 11.13
N HIS A 64 -12.92 -5.72 10.97
CA HIS A 64 -12.50 -4.33 11.20
C HIS A 64 -12.12 -3.71 9.86
N GLU A 65 -13.02 -2.86 9.39
CA GLU A 65 -12.88 -2.16 8.14
C GLU A 65 -12.89 -0.65 8.40
N PHE A 66 -11.95 0.05 7.78
CA PHE A 66 -11.98 1.50 7.67
C PHE A 66 -12.15 1.87 6.19
N LYS A 67 -13.20 2.63 5.90
CA LYS A 67 -13.46 3.23 4.59
C LYS A 67 -13.41 4.74 4.73
N GLY A 68 -12.59 5.37 3.90
CA GLY A 68 -12.40 6.81 3.88
C GLY A 68 -12.13 7.31 2.48
N SER A 69 -11.92 8.61 2.37
CA SER A 69 -11.62 9.25 1.11
C SER A 69 -10.75 10.46 1.39
N ILE A 70 -9.63 10.56 0.68
CA ILE A 70 -8.64 11.63 0.81
C ILE A 70 -8.54 12.39 -0.51
N ASP A 71 -7.92 13.57 -0.47
CA ASP A 71 -7.59 14.31 -1.68
C ASP A 71 -6.26 13.81 -2.27
N GLN A 72 -6.11 13.86 -3.59
CA GLN A 72 -4.87 13.48 -4.28
C GLN A 72 -3.63 14.23 -3.77
N THR A 73 -3.79 15.40 -3.14
CA THR A 73 -2.70 16.17 -2.49
C THR A 73 -2.01 15.40 -1.37
N PHE A 74 -2.59 14.31 -0.87
CA PHE A 74 -1.97 13.42 0.12
C PHE A 74 -1.06 12.35 -0.51
N LEU A 75 -1.22 12.02 -1.81
CA LEU A 75 -0.40 11.01 -2.47
C LEU A 75 1.11 11.34 -2.44
N PRO A 76 1.56 12.59 -2.68
CA PRO A 76 2.98 12.93 -2.57
C PRO A 76 3.60 12.61 -1.21
N ALA A 77 2.87 12.83 -0.11
CA ALA A 77 3.35 12.53 1.23
C ALA A 77 3.49 11.00 1.46
N ILE A 78 2.51 10.22 0.99
CA ILE A 78 2.55 8.75 1.08
C ILE A 78 3.72 8.19 0.24
N ILE A 79 3.90 8.71 -0.98
CA ILE A 79 5.03 8.36 -1.86
C ILE A 79 6.36 8.64 -1.17
N LEU A 80 6.51 9.82 -0.58
CA LEU A 80 7.73 10.21 0.13
C LEU A 80 8.04 9.25 1.29
N GLN A 81 7.05 8.95 2.14
CA GLN A 81 7.23 8.03 3.27
C GLN A 81 7.61 6.62 2.83
N CYS A 82 7.00 6.11 1.76
CA CYS A 82 7.37 4.80 1.20
C CYS A 82 8.82 4.81 0.68
N ARG A 83 9.24 5.89 -0.01
CA ARG A 83 10.63 6.04 -0.47
C ARG A 83 11.62 6.12 0.69
N GLU A 84 11.31 6.87 1.73
CA GLU A 84 12.16 6.98 2.92
C GLU A 84 12.33 5.62 3.61
N LEU A 85 11.23 4.88 3.77
CA LEU A 85 11.26 3.54 4.37
C LEU A 85 12.10 2.56 3.55
N LEU A 86 11.95 2.55 2.22
CA LEU A 86 12.72 1.68 1.32
C LEU A 86 14.19 2.10 1.19
N ALA A 87 14.50 3.39 1.37
CA ALA A 87 15.88 3.88 1.41
C ALA A 87 16.58 3.49 2.72
N GLU A 88 15.88 3.54 3.86
CA GLU A 88 16.39 3.10 5.15
C GLU A 88 16.56 1.58 5.21
N TYR A 89 15.61 0.83 4.63
CA TYR A 89 15.58 -0.63 4.59
C TYR A 89 15.54 -1.13 3.14
N PRO A 90 16.70 -1.24 2.46
CA PRO A 90 16.74 -1.63 1.06
C PRO A 90 16.27 -3.08 0.86
N VAL A 91 15.39 -3.29 -0.11
CA VAL A 91 14.95 -4.61 -0.55
C VAL A 91 16.16 -5.34 -1.15
N ARG A 92 16.57 -6.45 -0.54
CA ARG A 92 17.60 -7.31 -1.11
C ARG A 92 16.96 -8.18 -2.18
N SER A 93 17.23 -7.92 -3.46
CA SER A 93 16.96 -8.92 -4.49
C SER A 93 17.76 -10.18 -4.16
N PRO A 94 17.17 -11.39 -4.19
CA PRO A 94 17.94 -12.61 -4.09
C PRO A 94 18.97 -12.58 -5.23
N GLY A 95 20.25 -12.55 -4.87
CA GLY A 95 21.33 -12.40 -5.83
C GLY A 95 21.25 -13.46 -6.91
N HIS A 96 21.29 -13.02 -8.17
CA HIS A 96 21.81 -13.86 -9.24
C HIS A 96 23.27 -14.14 -8.90
N ASN A 97 23.53 -15.27 -8.23
CA ASN A 97 24.85 -15.86 -8.19
C ASN A 97 25.12 -16.40 -9.60
N ASN A 98 26.00 -15.72 -10.34
CA ASN A 98 26.62 -16.27 -11.52
C ASN A 98 28.04 -16.66 -11.13
N ASP A 99 28.21 -17.90 -10.68
CA ASP A 99 29.47 -18.65 -10.66
C ASP A 99 29.24 -19.97 -11.40
#